data_AF-A0A1F4DXB7-F1
#
_entry.id   AF-A0A1F4DXB7-F1
#
_cell.length_a   1.000
_cell.length_b   1.000
_cell.length_c   1.000
_cell.angle_alpha   90.00
_cell.angle_beta   90.00
_cell.angle_gamma   90.00
#
_symmetry.space_group_name_H-M   'P 1'
#
loop_
_entity.id
_entity.type
_entity.pdbx_description
1 polymer ?
#
loop_
_entity_poly.entity_id
_entity_poly.type
_entity_poly.pdbx_seq_one_letter_code
_entity_poly.pdbx_strand_id
1 'polypeptide(L)'
;MQLTGMLYGSKLLRYVDFPTAEVLGPEASEDEIKALIVRHGSVLVKPVFKGGGGKKGKAGLIGHAKDLKTALADKERLYFVEHRVGNAAAKAQGVTLEKWGKMGPGSHF
;
A
#
# COMPACT_ATOMS: atom_id res chain seq x y z
N MET A 1 -2.57 1.02 20.32
CA MET A 1 -1.67 1.18 19.15
C MET A 1 -2.36 0.58 17.94
N GLN A 2 -2.95 1.39 17.06
CA GLN A 2 -3.64 0.88 15.87
C GLN A 2 -2.66 0.86 14.70
N LEU A 3 -2.00 -0.27 14.47
CA LEU A 3 -1.00 -0.44 13.41
C LEU A 3 -1.67 -0.41 12.03
N THR A 4 -1.24 0.49 11.15
CA THR A 4 -1.80 0.61 9.80
C THR A 4 -1.12 -0.33 8.82
N GLY A 5 -1.63 -1.56 8.70
CA GLY A 5 -1.25 -2.51 7.64
C GLY A 5 0.26 -2.69 7.45
N MET A 6 0.70 -2.91 6.21
CA MET A 6 2.11 -3.17 5.90
C MET A 6 3.03 -1.93 6.00
N LEU A 7 2.49 -0.72 6.11
CA LEU A 7 3.31 0.48 6.36
C LEU A 7 4.11 0.38 7.67
N TYR A 8 3.46 -0.16 8.71
CA TYR A 8 4.10 -0.43 10.00
C TYR A 8 4.44 -1.91 10.16
N GLY A 9 3.61 -2.81 9.62
CA GLY A 9 3.85 -4.25 9.67
C GLY A 9 5.18 -4.65 9.03
N SER A 10 5.59 -4.02 7.94
CA SER A 10 6.88 -4.31 7.31
C SER A 10 8.07 -4.03 8.21
N LYS A 11 8.01 -2.96 9.03
CA LYS A 11 9.05 -2.60 9.99
C LYS A 11 9.16 -3.63 11.12
N LEU A 12 8.02 -4.13 11.60
CA LEU A 12 7.97 -5.16 12.64
C LEU A 12 8.50 -6.50 12.11
N LEU A 13 8.09 -6.92 10.92
CA LEU A 13 8.56 -8.15 10.31
C LEU A 13 10.07 -8.11 10.05
N ARG A 14 10.58 -6.97 9.58
CA ARG A 14 12.02 -6.76 9.39
C ARG A 14 12.80 -6.81 10.70
N TYR A 15 12.21 -6.33 11.80
CA TYR A 15 12.85 -6.36 13.12
C TYR A 15 13.07 -7.80 13.64
N VAL A 16 12.24 -8.75 13.21
CA VAL A 16 12.32 -10.16 13.60
C VAL A 16 12.85 -11.06 12.47
N ASP A 17 13.55 -10.47 11.49
CA ASP A 17 14.11 -11.17 10.33
C ASP A 17 13.11 -12.01 9.52
N PHE A 18 11.82 -11.66 9.58
CA PHE A 18 10.79 -12.33 8.81
C PHE A 18 10.67 -11.74 7.40
N PRO A 19 10.50 -12.57 6.35
CA PRO A 19 10.32 -12.08 4.99
C PRO A 19 9.23 -11.03 4.89
N THR A 20 9.57 -9.86 4.36
CA THR A 20 8.64 -8.73 4.28
C THR A 20 8.57 -8.16 2.87
N ALA A 21 7.38 -7.72 2.49
CA ALA A 21 7.18 -7.03 1.23
C ALA A 21 7.85 -5.65 1.24
N GLU A 22 8.37 -5.23 0.10
CA GLU A 22 8.86 -3.86 -0.06
C GLU A 22 7.65 -2.92 -0.15
N VAL A 23 7.64 -1.91 0.73
CA VAL A 23 6.54 -0.95 0.89
C VAL A 23 7.10 0.45 0.99
N LEU A 24 6.59 1.33 0.14
CA LEU A 24 6.82 2.77 0.19
C LEU A 24 5.65 3.47 0.88
N GLY A 25 5.97 4.49 1.67
CA GLY A 25 4.98 5.30 2.39
C GLY A 25 4.43 6.47 1.58
N PRO A 26 3.56 7.30 2.18
CA PRO A 26 2.93 8.44 1.51
C PRO A 26 3.92 9.45 0.92
N GLU A 27 5.04 9.65 1.62
CA GLU A 27 6.09 10.61 1.27
C GLU A 27 7.08 10.10 0.20
N ALA A 28 6.81 8.94 -0.40
CA ALA A 28 7.70 8.38 -1.40
C ALA A 28 7.80 9.28 -2.64
N SER A 29 9.03 9.50 -3.10
CA SER A 29 9.34 10.30 -4.28
C SER A 29 8.99 9.57 -5.57
N GLU A 30 8.89 10.31 -6.67
CA GLU A 30 8.64 9.71 -7.99
C GLU A 30 9.74 8.71 -8.40
N ASP A 31 11.00 9.01 -8.06
CA ASP A 31 12.13 8.13 -8.34
C ASP A 31 12.05 6.82 -7.55
N GLU A 32 11.66 6.87 -6.28
CA GLU A 32 11.46 5.67 -5.45
C GLU A 32 10.32 4.80 -6.01
N ILE A 33 9.22 5.43 -6.42
CA ILE A 33 8.07 4.75 -7.02
C ILE A 33 8.47 4.07 -8.33
N LYS A 34 9.16 4.81 -9.22
CA LYS A 34 9.66 4.30 -10.49
C LYS A 34 10.62 3.13 -10.27
N ALA A 35 11.54 3.26 -9.31
CA ALA A 35 12.49 2.20 -8.99
C ALA A 35 11.79 0.95 -8.45
N LEU A 36 10.75 1.08 -7.63
CA LEU A 36 9.95 -0.05 -7.13
C LEU A 36 9.24 -0.77 -8.28
N ILE A 37 8.64 -0.02 -9.22
CA ILE A 37 7.99 -0.58 -10.41
C ILE A 37 9.00 -1.30 -11.29
N VAL A 38 10.18 -0.72 -11.54
CA VAL A 38 11.24 -1.37 -12.33
C VAL A 38 11.68 -2.69 -11.69
N ARG A 39 11.85 -2.74 -10.37
CA ARG A 39 12.28 -3.96 -9.66
C ARG A 39 11.24 -5.09 -9.71
N HIS A 40 9.95 -4.76 -9.61
CA HIS A 40 8.89 -5.77 -9.39
C HIS A 40 7.90 -5.88 -10.56
N GLY A 41 8.05 -5.08 -11.61
CA GLY A 41 7.17 -5.00 -12.77
C GLY A 41 5.84 -4.27 -12.53
N SER A 42 5.35 -4.22 -11.28
CA SER A 42 4.15 -3.46 -10.92
C SER A 42 4.00 -3.26 -9.41
N VAL A 43 3.13 -2.34 -9.03
CA VAL A 43 2.84 -1.98 -7.64
C VAL A 43 1.34 -1.88 -7.39
N LEU A 44 0.94 -2.18 -6.16
CA LEU A 44 -0.38 -1.84 -5.64
C LEU A 44 -0.33 -0.50 -4.93
N VAL A 45 -1.31 0.37 -5.22
CA VAL A 45 -1.52 1.63 -4.49
C VAL A 45 -2.70 1.43 -3.54
N LYS A 46 -2.50 1.64 -2.24
CA LYS A 46 -3.54 1.42 -1.22
C LYS A 46 -3.67 2.62 -0.28
N PRO A 47 -4.88 3.10 0.03
CA PRO A 47 -5.07 4.18 0.98
C PRO A 47 -4.76 3.75 2.42
N VAL A 48 -4.17 4.67 3.17
CA VAL A 48 -3.81 4.52 4.58
C VAL A 48 -4.91 5.12 5.44
N PHE A 49 -5.71 4.27 6.09
CA PHE A 49 -6.73 4.68 7.06
C PHE A 49 -6.18 4.53 8.48
N LYS A 50 -6.26 5.58 9.29
CA LYS A 50 -6.01 5.49 10.73
C LYS A 50 -7.06 4.57 11.36
N GLY A 51 -6.59 3.62 12.17
CA GLY A 51 -7.45 2.68 12.88
C GLY A 51 -7.80 1.39 12.15
N GLY A 52 -7.23 1.18 10.97
CA GLY A 52 -7.52 -0.01 10.16
C GLY A 52 -8.78 0.17 9.31
N GLY A 53 -8.64 -0.05 8.01
CA GLY A 53 -9.76 -0.07 7.06
C GLY A 53 -9.93 -1.48 6.53
N GLY A 54 -10.99 -2.17 6.92
CA GLY A 54 -11.35 -3.47 6.35
C GLY A 54 -11.89 -3.34 4.93
N LYS A 55 -11.94 -4.44 4.17
CA LYS A 55 -12.64 -4.56 2.87
C LYS A 55 -12.21 -3.59 1.73
N LYS A 56 -11.04 -2.96 1.81
CA LYS A 56 -10.53 -2.02 0.78
C LYS A 56 -10.60 -2.56 -0.66
N GLY A 57 -10.23 -3.83 -0.87
CA GLY A 57 -10.27 -4.46 -2.19
C GLY A 57 -11.66 -4.59 -2.79
N LYS A 58 -12.66 -4.99 -1.98
CA LYS A 58 -14.06 -5.08 -2.43
C LYS A 58 -14.70 -3.70 -2.65
N ALA A 59 -14.09 -2.64 -2.12
CA ALA A 59 -14.58 -1.27 -2.22
C ALA A 59 -13.95 -0.47 -3.37
N GLY A 60 -13.13 -1.11 -4.24
CA GLY A 60 -12.44 -0.40 -5.33
C GLY A 60 -11.33 0.55 -4.84
N LEU A 61 -10.85 0.36 -3.60
CA LEU A 61 -9.84 1.19 -2.95
C LEU A 61 -8.44 0.59 -3.07
N ILE A 62 -8.17 -0.10 -4.19
CA ILE A 62 -6.85 -0.62 -4.54
C ILE A 62 -6.58 -0.23 -5.98
N GLY A 63 -5.46 0.44 -6.21
CA GLY A 63 -4.89 0.70 -7.52
C GLY A 63 -3.86 -0.38 -7.89
N HIS A 64 -3.70 -0.65 -9.18
CA HIS A 64 -2.63 -1.51 -9.72
C HIS A 64 -1.96 -0.78 -10.87
N ALA A 65 -0.67 -0.48 -10.70
CA ALA A 65 0.10 0.33 -11.65
C ALA A 65 1.34 -0.43 -12.15
N LYS A 66 1.56 -0.38 -13.46
CA LYS A 66 2.77 -0.89 -14.14
C LYS A 66 3.73 0.22 -14.58
N ASP A 67 3.35 1.47 -14.38
CA ASP A 67 4.12 2.65 -14.76
C ASP A 67 3.88 3.79 -13.76
N LEU A 68 4.78 4.78 -13.78
CA LEU A 68 4.77 5.91 -12.85
C LEU A 68 3.50 6.75 -13.00
N LYS A 69 3.06 7.01 -14.24
CA LYS A 69 1.88 7.84 -14.51
C LYS A 69 0.63 7.27 -13.85
N THR A 70 0.40 5.96 -14.02
CA THR A 70 -0.73 5.26 -13.42
C THR A 70 -0.62 5.22 -11.90
N ALA A 71 0.59 5.02 -11.36
CA ALA A 71 0.82 5.02 -9.92
C ALA A 71 0.52 6.39 -9.28
N LEU A 72 0.91 7.48 -9.93
CA LEU A 72 0.63 8.84 -9.47
C LEU A 72 -0.86 9.19 -9.56
N ALA A 73 -1.53 8.81 -10.65
CA ALA A 73 -2.98 8.99 -10.78
C ALA A 73 -3.75 8.25 -9.67
N ASP A 74 -3.35 7.01 -9.35
CA ASP A 74 -3.95 6.28 -8.23
C ASP A 74 -3.57 6.87 -6.86
N LYS A 75 -2.34 7.40 -6.70
CA LYS A 75 -1.91 8.11 -5.49
C LYS A 75 -2.83 9.29 -5.23
N GLU A 76 -3.07 10.14 -6.23
CA GLU A 76 -3.98 11.29 -6.13
C GLU A 76 -5.41 10.87 -5.81
N ARG A 77 -5.95 9.91 -6.57
CA ARG A 77 -7.33 9.41 -6.40
C ARG A 77 -7.59 8.85 -5.00
N LEU A 78 -6.58 8.22 -4.40
CA LEU A 78 -6.72 7.49 -3.13
C LEU A 78 -6.23 8.27 -1.91
N TYR A 79 -5.46 9.35 -2.06
CA TYR A 79 -4.76 10.02 -0.95
C TYR A 79 -5.68 10.47 0.19
N PHE A 80 -6.85 11.00 -0.16
CA PHE A 80 -7.85 11.54 0.77
C PHE A 80 -9.22 10.86 0.65
N VAL A 81 -9.26 9.67 0.06
CA VAL A 81 -10.51 8.94 -0.16
C VAL A 81 -11.20 8.64 1.18
N GLU A 82 -12.52 8.77 1.21
CA GLU A 82 -13.33 8.36 2.35
C GLU A 82 -13.87 6.96 2.12
N HIS A 83 -13.82 6.13 3.16
CA HIS A 83 -14.38 4.79 3.16
C HIS A 83 -15.37 4.65 4.31
N ARG A 84 -16.60 4.25 3.98
CA ARG A 84 -17.66 3.96 4.96
C ARG A 84 -17.90 2.47 5.05
N VAL A 85 -17.85 1.92 6.26
CA VAL A 85 -18.17 0.52 6.56
C VAL A 85 -19.13 0.50 7.75
N GLY A 86 -20.40 0.18 7.48
CA GLY A 86 -21.45 0.32 8.49
C GLY A 86 -21.56 1.78 8.95
N ASN A 87 -21.52 1.99 10.28
CA ASN A 87 -21.60 3.32 10.88
C ASN A 87 -20.22 4.03 11.02
N ALA A 88 -19.14 3.37 10.60
CA ALA A 88 -17.80 3.94 10.67
C ALA A 88 -17.43 4.59 9.34
N ALA A 89 -16.95 5.84 9.40
CA ALA A 89 -16.33 6.53 8.28
C ALA A 89 -14.83 6.75 8.60
N ALA A 90 -13.96 6.41 7.66
CA ALA A 90 -12.53 6.65 7.75
C ALA A 90 -12.07 7.43 6.52
N LYS A 91 -11.26 8.47 6.75
CA LYS A 91 -10.61 9.23 5.69
C LYS A 91 -9.16 8.80 5.57
N ALA A 92 -8.71 8.57 4.34
CA ALA A 92 -7.31 8.28 4.09
C ALA A 92 -6.45 9.52 4.34
N GLN A 93 -5.23 9.30 4.82
CA GLN A 93 -4.21 10.34 4.99
C GLN A 93 -2.92 9.86 4.34
N GLY A 94 -3.01 9.63 3.03
CA GLY A 94 -1.92 9.11 2.21
C GLY A 94 -2.17 7.70 1.69
N VAL A 95 -1.19 7.21 0.94
CA VAL A 95 -1.19 5.88 0.32
C VAL A 95 0.10 5.13 0.64
N THR A 96 0.04 3.81 0.54
CA THR A 96 1.23 2.98 0.39
C THR A 96 1.35 2.51 -1.04
N LEU A 97 2.59 2.36 -1.52
CA LEU A 97 2.90 1.59 -2.72
C LEU A 97 3.59 0.30 -2.31
N GLU A 98 2.97 -0.82 -2.63
CA GLU A 98 3.47 -2.15 -2.28
C GLU A 98 3.85 -2.88 -3.56
N LYS A 99 4.94 -3.65 -3.55
CA LYS A 99 5.27 -4.51 -4.69
C LYS A 99 4.10 -5.45 -5.03
N TRP A 100 3.84 -5.68 -6.32
CA TRP A 100 2.89 -6.68 -6.79
C TRP A 100 3.61 -7.82 -7.51
N GLY A 101 3.42 -9.05 -7.02
CA GLY A 101 4.04 -10.25 -7.57
C GLY A 101 4.26 -11.31 -6.50
N LYS A 102 4.50 -12.55 -6.93
CA LYS A 102 4.87 -13.63 -6.00
C LYS A 102 6.15 -13.22 -5.28
N MET A 103 6.11 -13.25 -3.95
CA MET A 103 7.34 -13.35 -3.18
C MET A 103 7.99 -14.70 -3.52
N GLY A 104 9.33 -14.78 -3.49
CA GLY A 104 10.06 -15.99 -3.85
C GLY A 104 9.56 -17.25 -3.11
N PRO A 105 9.90 -18.45 -3.58
CA PRO A 105 9.47 -19.69 -2.93
C PRO A 105 9.81 -19.67 -1.43
N GLY A 106 8.79 -19.78 -0.58
CA GLY A 106 8.94 -19.85 0.89
C GLY A 106 8.11 -18.86 1.70
N SER A 107 7.60 -17.79 1.10
CA SER A 107 6.81 -16.78 1.82
C SER A 107 5.31 -16.94 1.59
N HIS A 108 4.59 -17.31 2.65
CA HIS A 108 3.13 -17.36 2.70
C HIS A 108 2.62 -16.22 3.60
N PHE A 109 1.52 -15.57 3.20
CA PHE A 109 0.64 -14.84 4.10
C PHE A 109 -0.65 -15.62 4.25
#